data_AF-F0NE03-F1
#
_entry.id   AF-F0NE03-F1
#
_cell.length_a   1.000
_cell.length_b   1.000
_cell.length_c   1.000
_cell.angle_alpha   90.00
_cell.angle_beta   90.00
_cell.angle_gamma   90.00
#
_symmetry.space_group_name_H-M   'P 1'
#
loop_
_entity.id
_entity.type
_entity.pdbx_description
1 polymer ?
#
loop_
_entity_poly.entity_id
_entity_poly.type
_entity_poly.pdbx_seq_one_letter_code
_entity_poly.pdbx_strand_id
1 'polypeptide(L)'
;MARELFYKLSYFFLILSNKYGFTNSLRFLIKKGKIAFPSGFSIRVNKENFRDILSLYLFSIKYGVDIGNDWKIDENNYTLTTPDGIKFSLKGFDHIIFAETFLYDTHFIDYNLEGRNVIHAGAYVGETALYYAKKVLTYTLLNLS
;
A
#
# COMPACT_ATOMS: atom_id res chain seq x y z
N MET A 1 -24.80 13.28 1.18
CA MET A 1 -25.42 11.95 1.48
C MET A 1 -25.31 10.98 0.30
N ALA A 2 -25.83 11.30 -0.89
CA ALA A 2 -25.79 10.39 -2.05
C ALA A 2 -24.37 9.99 -2.50
N ARG A 3 -23.43 10.95 -2.53
CA ARG A 3 -22.04 10.72 -2.96
C ARG A 3 -21.29 9.72 -2.05
N GLU A 4 -21.42 9.85 -0.73
CA GLU A 4 -20.79 8.91 0.21
C GLU A 4 -21.38 7.51 0.12
N LEU A 5 -22.71 7.42 -0.04
CA LEU A 5 -23.39 6.13 -0.22
C LEU A 5 -22.90 5.43 -1.48
N PHE A 6 -22.74 6.17 -2.57
CA PHE A 6 -22.19 5.66 -3.82
C PHE A 6 -20.76 5.12 -3.66
N TYR A 7 -19.88 5.87 -2.98
CA TYR A 7 -18.50 5.39 -2.72
C TYR A 7 -18.48 4.13 -1.84
N LYS A 8 -19.34 4.04 -0.82
CA LYS A 8 -19.42 2.84 0.02
C LYS A 8 -19.91 1.64 -0.78
N LEU A 9 -20.91 1.84 -1.64
CA LEU A 9 -21.42 0.81 -2.54
C LEU A 9 -20.36 0.35 -3.53
N SER A 10 -19.60 1.27 -4.14
CA SER A 10 -18.57 0.91 -5.11
C SER A 10 -17.44 0.07 -4.48
N TYR A 11 -16.98 0.45 -3.28
CA TYR A 11 -16.02 -0.37 -2.53
C TYR A 11 -16.59 -1.73 -2.14
N PHE A 12 -17.86 -1.78 -1.75
CA PHE A 12 -18.52 -3.04 -1.42
C PHE A 12 -18.58 -3.99 -2.63
N PHE A 13 -18.97 -3.48 -3.81
CA PHE A 13 -18.96 -4.27 -5.04
C PHE A 13 -17.54 -4.69 -5.46
N LEU A 14 -16.54 -3.81 -5.31
CA LEU A 14 -15.15 -4.13 -5.59
C LEU A 14 -14.62 -5.26 -4.70
N ILE A 15 -14.96 -5.23 -3.41
CA ILE A 15 -14.58 -6.30 -2.48
C ILE A 15 -15.26 -7.60 -2.90
N LEU A 16 -16.56 -7.57 -3.19
CA LEU A 16 -17.35 -8.76 -3.51
C LEU A 16 -16.96 -9.43 -4.83
N SER A 17 -16.51 -8.67 -5.83
CA SER A 17 -16.11 -9.21 -7.14
C SER A 17 -14.81 -10.01 -7.10
N ASN A 18 -14.07 -9.98 -5.99
CA ASN A 18 -12.80 -10.68 -5.84
C ASN A 18 -12.99 -12.14 -5.38
N LYS A 19 -12.02 -13.01 -5.69
CA LYS A 19 -12.00 -14.46 -5.39
C LYS A 19 -12.37 -14.80 -3.94
N TYR A 20 -11.86 -14.01 -2.98
CA TYR A 20 -12.13 -14.20 -1.54
C TYR A 20 -13.14 -13.17 -0.98
N GLY A 21 -13.75 -12.38 -1.86
CA GLY A 21 -14.57 -11.21 -1.54
C GLY A 21 -15.67 -11.48 -0.52
N PHE A 22 -16.51 -12.48 -0.78
CA PHE A 22 -17.62 -12.82 0.13
C PHE A 22 -17.13 -13.24 1.52
N THR A 23 -16.09 -14.09 1.58
CA THR A 23 -15.52 -14.56 2.85
C THR A 23 -14.84 -13.43 3.62
N ASN A 24 -14.17 -12.53 2.94
CA ASN A 24 -13.50 -11.38 3.54
C ASN A 24 -14.51 -10.34 4.03
N SER A 25 -15.59 -10.08 3.29
CA SER A 25 -16.65 -9.15 3.68
C SER A 25 -17.23 -9.49 5.06
N LEU A 26 -17.50 -10.78 5.31
CA LEU A 26 -18.00 -11.21 6.61
C LEU A 26 -16.96 -10.96 7.72
N ARG A 27 -15.68 -11.27 7.45
CA ARG A 27 -14.56 -11.07 8.39
C ARG A 27 -14.29 -9.60 8.68
N PHE A 28 -14.49 -8.74 7.68
CA PHE A 28 -14.42 -7.29 7.85
C PHE A 28 -15.58 -6.75 8.68
N LEU A 29 -16.80 -7.28 8.49
CA LEU A 29 -17.97 -6.89 9.28
C LEU A 29 -17.77 -7.22 10.77
N ILE A 30 -17.27 -8.42 11.08
CA ILE A 30 -16.99 -8.84 12.46
C ILE A 30 -15.65 -8.31 13.01
N LYS A 31 -14.82 -7.68 12.16
CA LYS A 31 -13.47 -7.17 12.47
C LYS A 31 -12.58 -8.19 13.18
N LYS A 32 -12.67 -9.46 12.76
CA LYS A 32 -11.96 -10.58 13.38
C LYS A 32 -11.78 -11.73 12.38
N GLY A 33 -10.66 -12.44 12.46
CA GLY A 33 -10.41 -13.67 11.69
C GLY A 33 -9.15 -13.56 10.84
N LYS A 34 -9.12 -14.22 9.67
CA LYS A 34 -8.04 -14.08 8.69
C LYS A 34 -8.55 -13.50 7.36
N ILE A 35 -7.96 -12.46 6.83
CA ILE A 35 -8.32 -11.97 5.48
C ILE A 35 -7.40 -12.64 4.47
N ALA A 36 -7.96 -13.11 3.36
CA ALA A 36 -7.20 -13.71 2.27
C ALA A 36 -7.07 -12.73 1.09
N PHE A 37 -5.85 -12.53 0.60
CA PHE A 37 -5.54 -11.68 -0.55
C PHE A 37 -5.70 -12.46 -1.86
N PRO A 38 -5.84 -11.77 -3.00
CA PRO A 38 -5.96 -12.43 -4.32
C PRO A 38 -4.82 -13.42 -4.62
N SER A 39 -3.62 -13.11 -4.13
CA SER A 39 -2.40 -13.93 -4.19
C SER A 39 -2.49 -15.28 -3.45
N GLY A 40 -3.46 -15.44 -2.55
CA GLY A 40 -3.55 -16.56 -1.62
C GLY A 40 -2.89 -16.30 -0.26
N PHE A 41 -2.14 -15.21 -0.09
CA PHE A 41 -1.63 -14.79 1.21
C PHE A 41 -2.77 -14.48 2.19
N SER A 42 -2.57 -14.73 3.48
CA SER A 42 -3.59 -14.44 4.49
C SER A 42 -3.00 -13.84 5.76
N ILE A 43 -3.66 -12.82 6.30
CA ILE A 43 -3.24 -12.09 7.50
C ILE A 43 -4.34 -12.10 8.56
N ARG A 44 -3.98 -12.13 9.85
CA ARG A 44 -4.96 -12.04 10.94
C ARG A 44 -5.47 -10.62 11.13
N VAL A 45 -6.80 -10.47 11.17
CA VAL A 45 -7.49 -9.22 11.49
C VAL A 45 -8.11 -9.26 12.89
N ASN A 46 -8.05 -8.15 13.59
CA ASN A 46 -8.67 -7.85 14.87
C ASN A 46 -9.14 -6.38 14.88
N LYS A 47 -9.71 -5.90 15.98
CA LYS A 47 -10.24 -4.53 16.07
C LYS A 47 -9.17 -3.44 15.97
N GLU A 48 -7.94 -3.73 16.36
CA GLU A 48 -6.82 -2.77 16.42
C GLU A 48 -6.20 -2.57 15.04
N ASN A 49 -5.99 -3.65 14.29
CA ASN A 49 -5.35 -3.63 12.98
C ASN A 49 -6.33 -3.60 11.79
N PHE A 50 -7.64 -3.64 12.07
CA PHE A 50 -8.69 -3.71 11.04
C PHE A 50 -8.57 -2.64 9.97
N ARG A 51 -8.35 -1.39 10.36
CA ARG A 51 -8.31 -0.26 9.43
C ARG A 51 -7.15 -0.40 8.46
N ASP A 52 -5.96 -0.68 8.97
CA ASP A 52 -4.74 -0.84 8.18
C ASP A 52 -4.86 -2.04 7.22
N ILE A 53 -5.37 -3.18 7.71
CA ILE A 53 -5.54 -4.39 6.87
C ILE A 53 -6.61 -4.17 5.81
N LEU A 54 -7.69 -3.45 6.12
CA LEU A 54 -8.68 -3.07 5.12
C LEU A 54 -8.05 -2.17 4.05
N SER A 55 -7.29 -1.14 4.44
CA SER A 55 -6.54 -0.30 3.49
C SER A 55 -5.58 -1.14 2.65
N LEU A 56 -4.80 -2.04 3.25
CA LEU A 56 -3.88 -2.93 2.54
C LEU A 56 -4.62 -3.85 1.55
N TYR A 57 -5.77 -4.39 1.95
CA TYR A 57 -6.60 -5.20 1.06
C TYR A 57 -7.15 -4.38 -0.11
N LEU A 58 -7.63 -3.16 0.16
CA LEU A 58 -8.06 -2.23 -0.88
C LEU A 58 -6.92 -1.87 -1.82
N PHE A 59 -5.70 -1.69 -1.30
CA PHE A 59 -4.50 -1.44 -2.09
C PHE A 59 -4.28 -2.56 -3.11
N SER A 60 -4.36 -3.81 -2.65
CA SER A 60 -4.24 -5.00 -3.50
C SER A 60 -5.32 -5.06 -4.57
N ILE A 61 -6.61 -5.02 -4.20
CA ILE A 61 -7.70 -5.27 -5.16
C ILE A 61 -7.96 -4.08 -6.10
N LYS A 62 -7.70 -2.85 -5.66
CA LYS A 62 -7.98 -1.64 -6.45
C LYS A 62 -6.84 -1.34 -7.43
N TYR A 63 -5.60 -1.56 -7.01
CA TYR A 63 -4.42 -1.19 -7.79
C TYR A 63 -3.67 -2.41 -8.34
N GLY A 64 -4.15 -3.63 -8.10
CA GLY A 64 -3.55 -4.85 -8.63
C GLY A 64 -2.25 -5.27 -7.94
N VAL A 65 -2.00 -4.79 -6.72
CA VAL A 65 -0.77 -5.09 -5.99
C VAL A 65 -0.79 -6.50 -5.43
N ASP A 66 0.24 -7.28 -5.75
CA ASP A 66 0.39 -8.66 -5.29
C ASP A 66 1.00 -8.74 -3.87
N ILE A 67 0.12 -8.60 -2.88
CA ILE A 67 0.48 -8.72 -1.46
C ILE A 67 0.73 -10.19 -1.10
N GLY A 68 1.90 -10.46 -0.52
CA GLY A 68 2.36 -11.77 -0.11
C GLY A 68 3.33 -12.45 -1.08
N ASN A 69 3.41 -11.96 -2.33
CA ASN A 69 4.41 -12.38 -3.30
C ASN A 69 5.46 -11.28 -3.50
N ASP A 70 5.18 -10.32 -4.38
CA ASP A 70 6.08 -9.21 -4.70
C ASP A 70 6.21 -8.25 -3.52
N TRP A 71 5.08 -7.93 -2.89
CA TRP A 71 5.02 -7.08 -1.71
C TRP A 71 4.89 -7.95 -0.46
N LYS A 72 5.97 -8.07 0.33
CA LYS A 72 6.04 -9.04 1.43
C LYS A 72 5.55 -8.44 2.75
N ILE A 73 4.84 -9.25 3.53
CA ILE A 73 4.35 -8.85 4.85
C ILE A 73 5.13 -9.61 5.93
N ASP A 74 5.61 -8.89 6.93
CA ASP A 74 6.06 -9.44 8.20
C ASP A 74 4.99 -9.16 9.25
N GLU A 75 4.19 -10.17 9.60
CA GLU A 75 3.13 -10.04 10.61
C GLU A 75 3.67 -9.77 12.02
N ASN A 76 4.86 -10.28 12.35
CA ASN A 76 5.44 -10.14 13.69
C ASN A 76 5.91 -8.72 13.94
N ASN A 77 6.51 -8.10 12.91
CA ASN A 77 6.97 -6.72 12.97
C ASN A 77 5.96 -5.73 12.37
N TYR A 78 4.79 -6.20 11.94
CA TYR A 78 3.73 -5.42 11.34
C TYR A 78 4.22 -4.47 10.22
N THR A 79 5.02 -5.04 9.31
CA THR A 79 5.78 -4.30 8.30
C THR A 79 5.47 -4.83 6.89
N LEU A 80 5.33 -3.91 5.95
CA LEU A 80 5.23 -4.15 4.50
C LEU A 80 6.60 -3.90 3.86
N THR A 81 7.07 -4.83 3.03
CA THR A 81 8.29 -4.69 2.24
C THR A 81 7.92 -4.59 0.77
N THR A 82 8.38 -3.55 0.08
CA THR A 82 8.21 -3.37 -1.36
C THR A 82 9.00 -4.43 -2.14
N PRO A 83 8.73 -4.61 -3.45
CA PRO A 83 9.54 -5.49 -4.31
C PRO A 83 11.02 -5.10 -4.32
N ASP A 84 11.30 -3.79 -4.14
CA ASP A 84 12.65 -3.23 -4.08
C ASP A 84 13.30 -3.33 -2.67
N GLY A 85 12.63 -3.94 -1.70
CA GLY A 85 13.17 -4.17 -0.35
C GLY A 85 12.98 -3.03 0.65
N ILE A 86 12.25 -1.95 0.30
CA ILE A 86 11.96 -0.85 1.22
C ILE A 86 10.89 -1.30 2.22
N LYS A 87 11.11 -1.03 3.50
CA LYS A 87 10.22 -1.46 4.59
C LYS A 87 9.40 -0.30 5.16
N PHE A 88 8.11 -0.54 5.35
CA PHE A 88 7.15 0.42 5.90
C PHE A 88 6.34 -0.21 7.03
N SER A 89 6.08 0.56 8.07
CA SER A 89 5.11 0.17 9.09
C SER A 89 3.71 0.12 8.46
N LEU A 90 2.95 -0.94 8.73
CA LEU A 90 1.54 -1.01 8.33
C LEU A 90 0.64 -0.12 9.21
N LYS A 91 1.14 0.39 10.33
CA LYS A 91 0.36 1.21 11.26
C LYS A 91 -0.02 2.54 10.59
N GLY A 92 -1.33 2.76 10.39
CA GLY A 92 -1.84 3.96 9.73
C GLY A 92 -1.75 3.92 8.20
N PHE A 93 -1.57 2.74 7.60
CA PHE A 93 -1.44 2.57 6.16
C PHE A 93 -2.64 3.15 5.39
N ASP A 94 -2.35 4.02 4.42
CA ASP A 94 -3.34 4.62 3.52
C ASP A 94 -3.04 4.22 2.08
N HIS A 95 -3.95 3.45 1.48
CA HIS A 95 -3.77 2.87 0.15
C HIS A 95 -3.78 3.90 -0.98
N ILE A 96 -4.38 5.08 -0.77
CA ILE A 96 -4.42 6.13 -1.80
C ILE A 96 -3.06 6.81 -1.86
N ILE A 97 -2.55 7.25 -0.70
CA ILE A 97 -1.25 7.92 -0.58
C ILE A 97 -0.14 6.99 -1.08
N PHE A 98 -0.18 5.70 -0.71
CA PHE A 98 0.79 4.72 -1.18
C PHE A 98 0.75 4.50 -2.69
N ALA A 99 -0.45 4.42 -3.29
CA ALA A 99 -0.59 4.22 -4.73
C ALA A 99 -0.06 5.43 -5.51
N GLU A 100 -0.43 6.63 -5.08
CA GLU A 100 0.06 7.89 -5.65
C GLU A 100 1.59 7.99 -5.57
N THR A 101 2.19 7.59 -4.45
CA THR A 101 3.64 7.71 -4.24
C THR A 101 4.44 6.62 -4.98
N PHE A 102 4.03 5.36 -4.91
CA PHE A 102 4.85 4.23 -5.36
C PHE A 102 4.40 3.56 -6.66
N LEU A 103 3.14 3.73 -7.08
CA LEU A 103 2.62 3.11 -8.29
C LEU A 103 2.46 4.11 -9.44
N TYR A 104 2.04 5.33 -9.13
CA TYR A 104 1.75 6.35 -10.14
C TYR A 104 2.76 7.49 -10.21
N ASP A 105 3.75 7.51 -9.32
CA ASP A 105 4.79 8.54 -9.25
C ASP A 105 4.22 9.98 -9.25
N THR A 106 2.99 10.20 -8.75
CA THR A 106 2.28 11.49 -8.90
C THR A 106 2.88 12.62 -8.06
N HIS A 107 3.71 12.27 -7.07
CA HIS A 107 4.48 13.22 -6.26
C HIS A 107 5.89 13.48 -6.81
N PHE A 108 6.23 12.91 -7.97
CA PHE A 108 7.48 13.15 -8.68
C PHE A 108 7.28 14.26 -9.72
N ILE A 109 7.99 15.36 -9.53
CA ILE A 109 8.18 16.35 -10.58
C ILE A 109 9.49 15.97 -11.26
N ASP A 110 9.49 15.93 -12.60
CA ASP A 110 10.51 15.39 -13.51
C ASP A 110 11.87 16.14 -13.45
N TYR A 111 12.47 16.21 -12.27
CA TYR A 111 13.74 16.90 -12.02
C TYR A 111 14.88 15.89 -11.99
N ASN A 112 15.97 16.20 -12.69
CA ASN A 112 17.24 15.49 -12.53
C ASN A 112 17.83 15.82 -11.13
N LEU A 113 17.87 14.81 -10.26
CA LEU A 113 18.36 14.89 -8.88
C LEU A 113 19.83 14.49 -8.72
N GLU A 114 20.54 14.20 -9.80
CA GLU A 114 21.96 13.82 -9.76
C GLU A 114 22.82 14.94 -9.16
N GLY A 115 23.62 14.60 -8.14
CA GLY A 115 24.50 15.54 -7.43
C GLY A 115 23.77 16.62 -6.61
N ARG A 116 22.45 16.52 -6.42
CA ARG A 116 21.66 17.53 -5.70
C ARG A 116 21.37 17.09 -4.26
N ASN A 117 21.50 18.03 -3.32
CA ASN A 117 21.04 17.84 -1.95
C ASN A 117 19.51 18.00 -1.91
N VAL A 118 18.79 16.90 -1.73
CA VAL A 118 17.33 16.90 -1.58
C VAL A 118 16.98 17.09 -0.11
N ILE A 119 16.45 18.26 0.24
CA ILE A 119 15.93 18.54 1.58
C ILE A 119 14.41 18.42 1.53
N HIS A 120 13.89 17.33 2.11
CA HIS A 120 12.45 17.13 2.22
C HIS A 120 11.96 17.67 3.57
N ALA A 121 11.32 18.84 3.56
CA ALA A 121 10.75 19.48 4.74
C ALA A 121 9.22 19.30 4.74
N GLY A 122 8.77 18.13 5.21
CA GLY A 122 7.37 17.85 5.48
C GLY A 122 6.66 16.95 4.45
N ALA A 123 6.48 15.68 4.83
CA ALA A 123 5.29 14.91 4.51
C ALA A 123 4.87 14.15 5.77
N TYR A 124 3.57 14.02 6.01
CA TYR A 124 2.97 13.42 7.20
C TYR A 124 3.39 11.97 7.45
N VAL A 125 4.02 11.32 6.45
CA VAL A 125 4.62 9.99 6.55
C VAL A 125 5.91 10.00 5.74
N GLY A 126 7.02 9.52 6.30
CA GLY A 126 8.38 9.59 5.72
C GLY A 126 8.62 8.80 4.42
N GLU A 127 7.55 8.38 3.75
CA GLU A 127 7.52 7.52 2.57
C GLU A 127 8.10 8.20 1.33
N THR A 128 7.85 9.50 1.17
CA THR A 128 8.34 10.28 0.04
C THR A 128 9.86 10.49 0.07
N ALA A 129 10.48 10.63 1.25
CA ALA A 129 11.94 10.80 1.36
C ALA A 129 12.70 9.52 0.95
N LEU A 130 12.23 8.36 1.39
CA LEU A 130 12.77 7.05 1.02
C LEU A 130 12.62 6.77 -0.48
N TYR A 131 11.48 7.17 -1.06
CA TYR A 131 11.26 7.10 -2.49
C TYR A 131 12.25 7.96 -3.30
N TYR A 132 12.50 9.21 -2.88
CA TYR A 132 13.50 10.06 -3.54
C TYR A 132 14.92 9.50 -3.44
N ALA A 133 15.30 8.93 -2.29
CA ALA A 133 16.59 8.26 -2.12
C ALA A 133 16.77 7.08 -3.10
N LYS A 134 15.70 6.29 -3.34
CA LYS A 134 15.71 5.22 -4.35
C LYS A 134 16.04 5.78 -5.74
N LYS A 135 15.28 6.78 -6.21
CA LYS A 135 15.45 7.30 -7.57
C LYS A 135 16.86 7.83 -7.78
N VAL A 136 17.41 8.58 -6.83
CA VAL A 136 18.81 9.04 -6.89
C VAL A 136 19.79 7.87 -7.04
N LEU A 137 19.65 6.81 -6.23
CA LEU A 137 20.51 5.63 -6.32
C LEU A 137 20.40 4.93 -7.69
N THR A 138 19.19 4.82 -8.25
CA THR A 138 18.96 4.22 -9.58
C THR A 138 19.61 5.04 -10.70
N TYR A 139 19.52 6.36 -10.67
CA TYR A 139 20.20 7.22 -11.65
C TYR A 139 21.73 7.10 -11.58
N THR A 140 22.31 7.02 -10.37
CA THR A 140 23.75 6.82 -10.20
C THR A 140 24.22 5.49 -10.80
N LEU A 141 23.44 4.41 -10.67
CA LEU A 141 23.80 3.10 -11.24
C LEU A 141 23.68 3.05 -12.76
N LEU A 142 22.69 3.73 -13.36
CA LEU A 142 22.53 3.81 -14.81
C LEU A 142 23.61 4.65 -15.50
N ASN A 143 24.20 5.62 -14.80
CA ASN A 143 25.31 6.44 -15.32
C ASN A 143 26.70 5.79 -15.12
N LEU A 144 26.76 4.63 -14.45
CA LEU A 144 28.00 3.87 -14.20
C LEU A 144 28.08 2.55 -14.98
N SER A 145 27.06 2.22 -15.79
CA SER A 145 27.01 1.06 -16.69
C SER A 145 27.22 1.44 -18.15
#